data_AF-A0A9E7D389-F1
#
_entry.id   AF-A0A9E7D389-F1
#
_cell.length_a   1.000
_cell.length_b   1.000
_cell.length_c   1.000
_cell.angle_alpha   90.00
_cell.angle_beta   90.00
_cell.angle_gamma   90.00
#
_symmetry.space_group_name_H-M   'P 1'
#
loop_
_entity.id
_entity.type
_entity.pdbx_description
1 polymer ?
#
loop_
_entity_poly.entity_id
_entity_poly.type
_entity_poly.pdbx_seq_one_letter_code
_entity_poly.pdbx_strand_id
1 'polypeptide(L)' 'MSKTADEKILALVNPEYIKRIPFFVRGHATSKSCEYIAQKHPELYATFEGEPSTQQVEEMSKIINELFEQRMKKHNL' A
#
# COMPACT_ATOMS: atom_id res chain seq x y z
N MET A 1 -12.55 -5.23 -4.54
CA MET A 1 -11.20 -5.28 -3.97
C MET A 1 -11.14 -6.49 -3.06
N SER A 2 -10.12 -7.31 -3.19
CA SER A 2 -9.98 -8.52 -2.38
C SER A 2 -9.38 -8.13 -1.04
N LYS A 3 -10.12 -8.39 0.05
CA LYS A 3 -9.68 -8.02 1.41
C LYS A 3 -8.29 -8.61 1.71
N THR A 4 -8.01 -9.81 1.20
CA THR A 4 -6.76 -10.53 1.42
C THR A 4 -5.55 -9.86 0.74
N ALA A 5 -5.68 -9.37 -0.49
CA ALA A 5 -4.59 -8.68 -1.17
C ALA A 5 -4.29 -7.35 -0.48
N ASP A 6 -5.34 -6.59 -0.14
CA ASP A 6 -5.20 -5.32 0.57
C ASP A 6 -4.48 -5.50 1.90
N GLU A 7 -4.86 -6.48 2.72
CA GLU A 7 -4.21 -6.75 4.01
C GLU A 7 -2.73 -7.10 3.86
N LYS A 8 -2.38 -7.96 2.89
CA LYS A 8 -0.98 -8.33 2.63
C LYS A 8 -0.16 -7.13 2.16
N ILE A 9 -0.71 -6.32 1.26
CA ILE A 9 -0.04 -5.11 0.75
C ILE A 9 0.14 -4.08 1.87
N LEU A 10 -0.89 -3.86 2.69
CA LEU A 10 -0.83 -2.92 3.80
C LEU A 10 0.13 -3.36 4.90
N ALA A 11 0.35 -4.67 5.06
CA ALA A 11 1.36 -5.19 5.97
C ALA A 11 2.80 -4.86 5.54
N LEU A 12 3.04 -4.52 4.26
CA LEU A 12 4.34 -4.11 3.74
C LEU A 12 4.65 -2.62 3.97
N VAL A 13 3.65 -1.83 4.40
CA VAL A 13 3.82 -0.40 4.63
C VAL A 13 4.64 -0.17 5.90
N ASN A 14 5.59 0.76 5.83
CA ASN A 14 6.39 1.16 6.97
C ASN A 14 5.45 1.69 8.09
N PRO A 15 5.50 1.10 9.30
CA PRO A 15 4.65 1.51 10.41
C PRO A 15 4.82 2.98 10.81
N GLU A 16 5.97 3.61 10.51
CA GLU A 16 6.19 5.04 10.76
C GLU A 16 5.22 5.92 9.97
N TYR A 17 4.96 5.57 8.71
CA TYR A 17 4.01 6.30 7.86
C TYR A 17 2.60 6.19 8.41
N ILE A 18 2.22 4.97 8.81
CA ILE A 18 0.94 4.69 9.44
C ILE A 18 0.80 5.47 10.75
N LYS A 19 1.87 5.59 11.55
CA LYS A 19 1.89 6.34 12.82
C LYS A 19 1.72 7.84 12.63
N ARG A 20 2.26 8.42 11.55
CA ARG A 20 2.09 9.85 11.22
C ARG A 20 0.69 10.19 10.74
N ILE A 21 0.01 9.24 10.10
CA ILE A 21 -1.36 9.44 9.59
C ILE A 21 -2.37 9.40 10.74
N PRO A 22 -3.20 10.44 10.92
CA PRO A 22 -4.26 10.43 11.94
C PRO A 22 -5.23 9.26 11.76
N PHE A 23 -5.64 8.63 12.87
CA PHE A 23 -6.47 7.41 12.85
C PHE A 23 -7.75 7.54 12.01
N PHE A 24 -8.42 8.68 12.07
CA PHE A 24 -9.69 8.92 11.36
C PHE A 24 -9.56 8.98 9.83
N VAL A 25 -8.37 9.28 9.29
CA VAL A 25 -8.09 9.23 7.84
C VAL A 25 -7.32 7.98 7.42
N ARG A 26 -6.79 7.20 8.37
CA ARG A 26 -5.95 6.03 8.07
C ARG A 26 -6.67 5.04 7.14
N GLY A 27 -7.92 4.70 7.43
CA GLY A 27 -8.71 3.79 6.59
C GLY A 27 -8.96 4.32 5.17
N HIS A 28 -9.18 5.62 5.01
CA HIS A 28 -9.34 6.24 3.69
C HIS A 28 -8.02 6.26 2.92
N ALA A 29 -6.92 6.59 3.60
CA ALA A 29 -5.59 6.65 3.01
C ALA A 29 -5.12 5.28 2.53
N THR A 30 -5.27 4.24 3.36
CA THR A 30 -4.90 2.85 3.03
C THR A 30 -5.73 2.31 1.89
N SER A 31 -7.06 2.47 1.94
CA SER A 31 -7.95 2.04 0.86
C SER A 31 -7.56 2.72 -0.46
N LYS A 32 -7.44 4.05 -0.49
CA LYS A 32 -7.01 4.79 -1.69
C LYS A 32 -5.62 4.43 -2.19
N SER A 33 -4.72 3.95 -1.33
CA SER A 33 -3.41 3.46 -1.77
C SER A 33 -3.56 2.13 -2.50
N CYS A 34 -4.31 1.18 -1.94
CA CYS A 34 -4.62 -0.09 -2.59
C CYS A 34 -5.38 0.11 -3.91
N GLU A 35 -6.38 1.00 -3.96
CA GLU A 35 -7.10 1.28 -5.22
C GLU A 35 -6.18 1.82 -6.32
N TYR A 36 -5.21 2.66 -5.94
CA TYR A 36 -4.26 3.24 -6.86
C TYR A 36 -3.30 2.18 -7.41
N ILE A 37 -2.80 1.31 -6.54
CA ILE A 37 -1.91 0.20 -6.93
C ILE A 37 -2.66 -0.79 -7.82
N ALA A 38 -3.90 -1.16 -7.48
CA ALA A 38 -4.71 -2.05 -8.31
C ALA A 38 -4.96 -1.48 -9.72
N GLN A 39 -5.05 -0.15 -9.86
CA GLN A 39 -5.20 0.50 -11.17
C GLN A 39 -3.90 0.64 -11.94
N LYS A 40 -2.78 0.92 -11.26
CA LYS A 40 -1.47 1.17 -11.89
C LYS A 40 -0.68 -0.11 -12.15
N HIS A 41 -0.81 -1.07 -11.26
CA HIS A 41 -0.11 -2.35 -11.25
C HIS A 41 -1.12 -3.49 -11.01
N PRO A 42 -2.12 -3.68 -11.89
CA PRO A 42 -3.13 -4.72 -11.70
C PRO A 42 -2.53 -6.13 -11.63
N GLU A 43 -1.49 -6.40 -12.43
CA GLU A 43 -0.81 -7.70 -12.45
C GLU A 43 -0.09 -7.98 -11.13
N LEU A 44 0.65 -7.00 -10.61
CA LEU A 44 1.32 -7.10 -9.33
C LEU A 44 0.32 -7.17 -8.18
N TYR A 45 -0.80 -6.44 -8.24
CA TYR A 45 -1.84 -6.53 -7.22
C TYR A 45 -2.50 -7.92 -7.20
N ALA A 46 -2.79 -8.50 -8.36
CA ALA A 46 -3.39 -9.83 -8.48
C ALA A 46 -2.51 -10.93 -7.87
N THR A 47 -1.18 -10.78 -7.88
CA THR A 47 -0.28 -11.78 -7.27
C THR A 47 -0.43 -11.86 -5.75
N PHE A 48 -0.92 -10.79 -5.11
CA PHE A 48 -1.20 -10.78 -3.68
C PHE A 48 -2.54 -11.44 -3.31
N GLU A 49 -3.41 -11.72 -4.29
CA GLU A 49 -4.58 -12.58 -4.05
C GLU A 49 -4.15 -14.02 -3.78
N GLY A 50 -3.05 -14.47 -4.40
CA GLY A 50 -2.41 -15.77 -4.16
C GLY A 50 -1.17 -15.69 -3.27
N GLU A 51 -0.12 -16.40 -3.64
CA GLU A 51 1.18 -16.37 -2.97
C GLU A 51 2.18 -15.57 -3.82
N PRO A 52 2.50 -14.31 -3.44
CA PRO A 52 3.48 -13.52 -4.16
C PRO A 52 4.89 -14.06 -3.91
N SER A 53 5.74 -14.02 -4.93
CA SER A 53 7.16 -14.31 -4.80
C SER A 53 7.90 -13.22 -4.01
N THR A 54 9.10 -13.54 -3.50
CA THR A 54 9.94 -12.55 -2.78
C THR A 54 10.20 -11.29 -3.59
N GLN A 55 10.45 -11.42 -4.90
CA GLN A 55 10.66 -10.28 -5.79
C GLN A 55 9.42 -9.38 -5.88
N GLN A 56 8.23 -9.97 -5.99
CA GLN A 56 6.96 -9.23 -6.02
C GLN A 56 6.66 -8.55 -4.68
N VAL A 57 7.04 -9.17 -3.57
CA VAL A 57 6.92 -8.58 -2.23
C VAL A 57 7.84 -7.36 -2.08
N GLU A 58 9.10 -7.46 -2.48
CA GLU A 58 10.03 -6.33 -2.46
C GLU A 58 9.56 -5.18 -3.35
N GLU A 59 9.10 -5.50 -4.57
CA GLU A 59 8.60 -4.51 -5.52
C GLU A 59 7.34 -3.81 -5.00
N MET A 60 6.36 -4.56 -4.50
CA MET A 60 5.13 -4.02 -3.91
C MET A 60 5.43 -3.16 -2.69
N SER A 61 6.33 -3.63 -1.81
CA SER A 61 6.76 -2.88 -0.63
C SER A 61 7.34 -1.52 -1.04
N LYS A 62 8.21 -1.49 -2.04
CA LYS A 62 8.78 -0.24 -2.55
C LYS A 62 7.69 0.69 -3.10
N ILE A 63 6.80 0.18 -3.96
CA ILE A 63 5.72 0.97 -4.57
C ILE A 63 4.82 1.59 -3.51
N ILE A 64 4.35 0.79 -2.54
CA ILE A 64 3.44 1.31 -1.54
C ILE A 64 4.13 2.28 -0.58
N ASN A 65 5.35 1.99 -0.15
CA ASN A 65 6.09 2.89 0.73
C ASN A 65 6.41 4.23 0.05
N GLU A 66 6.80 4.20 -1.23
CA GLU A 66 7.03 5.41 -2.02
C GLU A 66 5.73 6.21 -2.21
N LEU A 67 4.59 5.53 -2.43
CA LEU A 67 3.29 6.19 -2.52
C LEU A 67 2.91 6.91 -1.22
N PHE A 68 3.12 6.27 -0.07
CA PHE A 68 2.88 6.89 1.23
C PHE A 68 3.84 8.05 1.48
N GLU A 69 5.12 7.90 1.15
CA GLU A 69 6.12 8.97 1.23
C GLU A 69 5.71 10.20 0.41
N GLN A 70 5.34 10.00 -0.86
CA GLN A 70 4.87 11.08 -1.74
C GLN A 70 3.62 11.77 -1.17
N ARG A 71 2.69 11.01 -0.60
CA ARG A 71 1.49 11.58 0.05
C ARG A 71 1.86 12.41 1.28
N MET A 72 2.75 11.94 2.15
CA MET A 72 3.18 12.73 3.31
C MET A 72 3.92 14.00 2.91
N LYS A 73 4.85 13.91 1.94
CA LYS A 73 5.54 15.07 1.37
C LYS A 73 4.55 16.10 0.83
N LYS A 74 3.51 15.66 0.10
CA LYS A 74 2.46 16.56 -0.42
C LYS A 74 1.66 17.26 0.69
N HIS A 75 1.50 16.61 1.83
CA HIS A 75 0.76 17.15 2.98
C HIS A 75 1.66 17.79 4.05
N ASN A 76 2.98 17.92 3.79
CA ASN A 76 4.00 18.41 4.74
C ASN A 76 3.95 17.71 6.12
N LEU A 77 3.77 16.38 6.12
CA LEU A 77 3.77 15.49 7.29
C LEU A 77 5.13 14.85 7.58
#